data_AF-A0A958L532-F1
#
_entry.id   AF-A0A958L532-F1
#
_cell.length_a   1.000
_cell.length_b   1.000
_cell.length_c   1.000
_cell.angle_alpha   90.00
_cell.angle_beta   90.00
_cell.angle_gamma   90.00
#
_symmetry.space_group_name_H-M   'P 1'
#
loop_
_entity.id
_entity.type
_entity.pdbx_description
1 polymer ?
#
loop_
_entity_poly.entity_id
_entity_poly.type
_entity_poly.pdbx_seq_one_letter_code
_entity_poly.pdbx_strand_id
1 'polypeptide(L)' 'MHVKKGSYIPLYGAKDGSEIHVEAFSIDKTPVTNKEFLEFVQAHPAWRRSKVKRIFAEDS' A
#
# COMPACT_ATOMS: atom_id res chain seq x y z
N MET A 1 -0.27 11.76 4.58
CA MET A 1 -1.53 12.55 4.50
C MET A 1 -2.58 11.87 5.34
N HIS A 2 -3.27 12.63 6.20
CA HIS A 2 -4.38 12.11 6.98
C HIS A 2 -5.70 12.39 6.25
N VAL A 3 -6.50 11.35 6.04
CA VAL A 3 -7.82 11.43 5.40
C VAL A 3 -8.87 11.18 6.48
N LYS A 4 -9.81 12.12 6.61
CA LYS A 4 -10.92 12.00 7.57
C LYS A 4 -11.90 10.93 7.09
N LYS A 5 -12.62 10.31 8.03
CA LYS A 5 -13.73 9.43 7.71
C LYS A 5 -14.82 10.16 6.92
N GLY A 6 -15.53 9.43 6.08
CA GLY A 6 -16.60 9.98 5.26
C GLY A 6 -17.25 8.92 4.40
N SER A 7 -18.20 9.35 3.57
CA SER A 7 -18.86 8.48 2.61
C SER A 7 -18.71 9.08 1.21
N TYR A 8 -18.60 8.23 0.20
CA TYR A 8 -18.51 8.65 -1.20
C TYR A 8 -19.13 7.62 -2.14
N ILE A 9 -19.54 8.05 -3.34
CA ILE A 9 -20.01 7.17 -4.41
C ILE A 9 -18.83 6.90 -5.35
N PRO A 10 -18.34 5.65 -5.45
CA PRO A 10 -17.23 5.33 -6.35
C PRO A 10 -17.63 5.47 -7.82
N LEU A 11 -16.71 5.99 -8.64
CA LEU A 11 -16.89 6.03 -10.11
C LEU A 11 -16.88 4.62 -10.74
N TYR A 12 -16.19 3.68 -10.10
CA TYR A 12 -16.08 2.28 -10.53
C TYR A 12 -16.24 1.33 -9.33
N GLY A 13 -16.77 0.13 -9.55
CA GLY A 13 -16.79 -0.95 -8.56
C GLY A 13 -18.02 -0.98 -7.65
N ALA A 14 -18.82 0.09 -7.58
CA ALA A 14 -20.17 0.01 -7.02
C ALA A 14 -21.10 -0.56 -8.10
N LYS A 15 -21.67 -1.75 -7.86
CA LYS A 15 -22.57 -2.39 -8.83
C LYS A 15 -23.80 -1.52 -9.16
N ASP A 16 -24.21 -0.66 -8.22
CA ASP A 16 -25.47 0.08 -8.29
C ASP A 16 -25.32 1.56 -7.88
N GLY A 17 -24.11 2.14 -7.98
CA GLY A 17 -23.87 3.51 -7.53
C GLY A 17 -24.07 3.72 -6.01
N SER A 18 -23.94 2.64 -5.25
CA SER A 18 -24.08 2.65 -3.80
C SER A 18 -22.99 3.48 -3.12
N GLU A 19 -23.40 4.26 -2.12
CA GLU A 19 -22.49 5.01 -1.28
C GLU A 19 -21.66 4.06 -0.40
N ILE A 20 -20.34 4.28 -0.34
CA ILE A 20 -19.41 3.52 0.49
C ILE A 20 -18.92 4.40 1.63
N HIS A 21 -19.03 3.87 2.85
CA HIS A 21 -18.42 4.45 4.03
C HIS A 21 -16.95 4.05 4.16
N VAL A 22 -16.08 5.01 4.47
CA VAL A 22 -14.64 4.81 4.67
C VAL A 22 -14.23 5.44 6.00
N GLU A 23 -13.59 4.64 6.85
CA GLU A 23 -13.03 5.10 8.11
C GLU A 23 -11.80 6.01 7.90
N ALA A 24 -11.40 6.76 8.93
CA ALA A 24 -10.23 7.62 8.83
C ALA A 24 -8.94 6.79 8.67
N PHE A 25 -8.04 7.22 7.79
CA PHE A 25 -6.79 6.53 7.51
C PHE A 25 -5.65 7.51 7.17
N SER A 26 -4.44 6.98 7.09
CA SER A 26 -3.28 7.73 6.60
C SER A 26 -2.75 7.09 5.33
N ILE A 27 -2.32 7.93 4.38
CA ILE A 27 -1.72 7.51 3.11
C ILE A 27 -0.57 8.44 2.76
N ASP A 28 0.52 7.91 2.24
CA ASP A 28 1.62 8.75 1.78
C ASP A 28 1.22 9.60 0.58
N LYS A 29 1.73 10.84 0.54
CA LYS A 29 1.42 11.77 -0.56
C LYS A 29 2.16 11.43 -1.84
N THR A 30 3.27 10.72 -1.71
CA THR A 30 4.16 10.33 -2.79
C THR A 30 4.41 8.82 -2.73
N PRO A 31 4.68 8.18 -3.87
CA PRO A 31 5.12 6.79 -3.86
C PRO A 31 6.41 6.61 -3.06
N VAL A 32 6.60 5.41 -2.52
CA VAL A 32 7.88 5.01 -1.91
C VAL A 32 8.97 5.12 -2.96
N THR A 33 10.04 5.84 -2.62
CA THR A 33 11.19 6.04 -3.50
C THR A 33 12.16 4.87 -3.46
N ASN A 34 13.01 4.75 -4.49
CA ASN A 34 14.09 3.77 -4.49
C ASN A 34 15.03 3.93 -3.28
N LYS A 35 15.22 5.17 -2.81
CA LYS A 35 16.06 5.46 -1.64
C LYS A 35 15.42 4.92 -0.36
N GLU A 36 14.14 5.20 -0.13
CA GLU A 36 13.41 4.70 1.05
C GLU A 36 13.32 3.18 1.04
N PHE A 37 13.09 2.58 -0.13
CA PHE A 37 13.09 1.13 -0.27
C PHE A 37 14.47 0.53 0.02
N LEU A 38 15.55 1.17 -0.45
CA LEU A 38 16.92 0.75 -0.16
C LEU A 38 17.22 0.81 1.35
N GLU A 39 16.83 1.89 2.03
CA GLU A 39 16.95 2.04 3.48
C GLU A 39 16.19 0.92 4.21
N PHE A 40 14.97 0.61 3.77
CA PHE A 40 14.17 -0.49 4.32
C PHE A 40 14.88 -1.85 4.19
N VAL A 41 15.36 -2.24 3.01
CA VAL A 41 16.01 -3.55 2.84
C VAL A 41 17.39 -3.62 3.49
N GLN A 42 18.03 -2.47 3.74
CA GLN A 42 19.24 -2.39 4.55
C GLN A 42 18.95 -2.69 6.02
N ALA A 43 17.93 -2.04 6.58
CA ALA A 43 17.48 -2.20 7.97
C ALA A 43 16.80 -3.56 8.23
N HIS A 44 16.17 -4.15 7.21
CA HIS A 44 15.52 -5.45 7.30
C HIS A 44 16.08 -6.46 6.27
N PRO A 45 17.28 -7.02 6.52
CA PRO A 45 17.97 -7.87 5.55
C PRO A 45 17.20 -9.10 5.06
N ALA A 46 16.22 -9.59 5.83
CA ALA A 46 15.35 -10.71 5.44
C ALA A 46 14.50 -10.42 4.20
N TRP A 47 14.23 -9.15 3.89
CA TRP A 47 13.46 -8.73 2.72
C TRP A 47 14.31 -8.42 1.48
N ARG A 48 15.64 -8.59 1.56
CA ARG A 48 16.49 -8.47 0.38
C ARG A 48 16.17 -9.59 -0.60
N ARG A 49 16.20 -9.29 -1.90
CA ARG A 49 15.88 -10.26 -2.97
C ARG A 49 16.62 -11.60 -2.87
N SER A 50 17.88 -11.59 -2.44
CA SER A 50 18.68 -12.81 -2.26
C SER A 50 18.43 -13.58 -0.96
N LYS A 51 17.67 -13.00 -0.01
CA LYS A 51 17.44 -13.55 1.34
C LYS A 51 15.98 -13.85 1.64
N VAL A 52 15.05 -13.25 0.91
CA VAL A 52 13.61 -13.48 1.09
C VAL A 52 13.26 -14.94 0.81
N LYS A 53 12.42 -15.54 1.67
CA LYS A 53 11.97 -16.92 1.46
C LYS A 53 11.07 -16.97 0.23
N ARG A 54 11.19 -18.02 -0.58
CA ARG A 54 10.39 -18.19 -1.81
C ARG A 54 8.89 -18.21 -1.58
N ILE A 55 8.42 -18.64 -0.40
CA ILE A 55 6.99 -18.57 -0.04
C ILE A 55 6.45 -17.13 0.09
N PHE A 56 7.34 -16.13 0.17
CA PHE A 56 7.00 -14.71 0.28
C PHE A 56 7.41 -13.91 -0.97
N ALA A 57 7.93 -14.55 -2.01
CA ALA A 57 8.41 -13.89 -3.22
C ALA A 57 7.86 -14.61 -4.45
N GLU A 58 7.46 -13.84 -5.46
CA GLU A 58 7.07 -14.41 -6.75
C GLU A 58 8.30 -14.89 -7.52
N ASP A 59 8.14 -15.95 -8.33
CA ASP A 59 9.19 -16.42 -9.22
C ASP A 59 9.49 -15.33 -10.28
N SER A 60 10.77 -15.14 -10.59
CA SER A 60 11.25 -14.13 -11.57
C SER A 60 11.21 -14.63 -13.00
#